data_AF-A0A6L9IPD6-F1
#
_entry.id   AF-A0A6L9IPD6-F1
#
_cell.length_a   1.000
_cell.length_b   1.000
_cell.length_c   1.000
_cell.angle_alpha   90.00
_cell.angle_beta   90.00
_cell.angle_gamma   90.00
#
_symmetry.space_group_name_H-M   'P 1'
#
loop_
_entity.id
_entity.type
_entity.pdbx_description
1 polymer ?
#
loop_
_entity_poly.entity_id
_entity_poly.type
_entity_poly.pdbx_seq_one_letter_code
_entity_poly.pdbx_strand_id
1 'polypeptide(L)'
;MTTSIGTYRHLAQCSTPSGHFAILAVDHRGNLRQQLEKHAASAGAGQVTERTMTAFKQEVTNYLAPYASAVLTDPDYGFGPGIAEGTIGGKLGLLAPLEITDYGVHPSLRALNMIPGWTVGKIKRAGGSGV
;
A
#
# COMPACT_ATOMS: atom_id res chain seq x y z
N MET A 1 6.86 -27.96 7.55
CA MET A 1 6.23 -26.77 8.15
C MET A 1 4.74 -26.83 7.86
N THR A 2 3.88 -26.63 8.85
CA THR A 2 2.42 -26.61 8.70
C THR A 2 1.93 -25.17 8.70
N THR A 3 1.43 -24.69 7.55
CA THR A 3 0.81 -23.37 7.41
C THR A 3 -0.56 -23.36 8.08
N SER A 4 -0.85 -22.35 8.91
CA SER A 4 -2.19 -22.23 9.52
C SER A 4 -3.26 -22.00 8.44
N ILE A 5 -4.51 -22.42 8.70
CA ILE A 5 -5.61 -22.22 7.74
C ILE A 5 -5.83 -20.73 7.42
N GLY A 6 -5.67 -19.84 8.41
CA GLY A 6 -5.76 -18.39 8.20
C GLY A 6 -4.67 -17.89 7.26
N THR A 7 -3.42 -18.28 7.50
CA THR A 7 -2.28 -17.92 6.63
C THR A 7 -2.49 -18.45 5.21
N TYR A 8 -2.88 -19.73 5.06
CA TYR A 8 -3.14 -20.32 3.75
C TYR A 8 -4.25 -19.57 3.00
N ARG A 9 -5.35 -19.24 3.66
CA ARG A 9 -6.45 -18.47 3.08
C ARG A 9 -5.99 -17.11 2.57
N HIS A 10 -5.15 -16.40 3.31
CA HIS A 10 -4.66 -15.09 2.88
C HIS A 10 -3.61 -15.15 1.78
N LEU A 11 -2.72 -16.13 1.81
CA LEU A 11 -1.79 -16.37 0.70
C LEU A 11 -2.57 -16.67 -0.59
N ALA A 12 -3.60 -17.51 -0.52
CA ALA A 12 -4.45 -17.81 -1.67
C ALA A 12 -5.23 -16.57 -2.16
N GLN A 13 -5.72 -15.73 -1.24
CA GLN A 13 -6.38 -14.46 -1.59
C GLN A 13 -5.43 -13.47 -2.29
N CYS A 14 -4.15 -13.48 -1.95
CA CYS A 14 -3.13 -12.64 -2.58
C CYS A 14 -2.51 -13.27 -3.83
N SER A 15 -3.02 -14.40 -4.32
CA SER A 15 -2.45 -15.13 -5.45
C SER A 15 -3.38 -15.09 -6.68
N THR A 16 -2.81 -15.19 -7.87
CA THR A 16 -3.56 -15.46 -9.10
C THR A 16 -4.19 -16.87 -9.06
N PRO A 17 -5.15 -17.20 -9.96
CA PRO A 17 -5.70 -18.55 -10.06
C PRO A 17 -4.66 -19.66 -10.31
N SER A 18 -3.50 -19.31 -10.88
CA SER A 18 -2.38 -20.23 -11.10
C SER A 18 -1.39 -20.29 -9.93
N GLY A 19 -1.68 -19.63 -8.80
CA GLY A 19 -0.86 -19.68 -7.58
C GLY A 19 0.35 -18.73 -7.58
N HIS A 20 0.34 -17.68 -8.41
CA HIS A 20 1.44 -16.70 -8.46
C HIS A 20 1.09 -15.41 -7.71
N PHE A 21 2.08 -14.75 -7.14
CA PHE A 21 1.93 -13.40 -6.61
C PHE A 21 2.19 -12.36 -7.70
N ALA A 22 1.15 -11.65 -8.11
CA ALA A 22 1.24 -10.47 -8.96
C ALA A 22 0.72 -9.27 -8.16
N ILE A 23 1.62 -8.60 -7.43
CA ILE A 23 1.24 -7.61 -6.40
C ILE A 23 1.58 -6.20 -6.89
N LEU A 24 0.61 -5.30 -6.83
CA LEU A 24 0.83 -3.87 -7.05
C LEU A 24 1.34 -3.23 -5.76
N ALA A 25 2.59 -2.76 -5.76
CA ALA A 25 3.17 -2.04 -4.63
C ALA A 25 3.06 -0.51 -4.85
N VAL A 26 2.29 0.15 -3.99
CA VAL A 26 2.00 1.58 -4.02
C VAL A 26 2.00 2.18 -2.61
N ASP A 27 2.80 1.62 -1.69
CA ASP A 27 2.96 2.02 -0.29
C ASP A 27 4.00 3.14 -0.06
N HIS A 28 4.66 3.57 -1.12
CA HIS A 28 5.62 4.67 -1.11
C HIS A 28 5.01 5.96 -0.52
N ARG A 29 5.68 6.57 0.48
CA ARG A 29 5.26 7.81 1.13
C ARG A 29 6.22 8.96 0.84
N GLY A 30 7.29 9.10 1.64
CA GLY A 30 8.20 10.25 1.55
C GLY A 30 8.87 10.40 0.18
N ASN A 31 9.32 9.30 -0.42
CA ASN A 31 9.92 9.34 -1.75
C ASN A 31 8.91 9.68 -2.85
N LEU A 32 7.69 9.14 -2.79
CA LEU A 32 6.62 9.50 -3.72
C LEU A 32 6.29 11.00 -3.61
N ARG A 33 6.14 11.53 -2.39
CA ARG A 33 5.93 12.97 -2.18
C ARG A 33 7.04 13.79 -2.83
N GLN A 34 8.30 13.43 -2.60
CA GLN A 34 9.44 14.13 -3.19
C GLN A 34 9.41 14.11 -4.74
N GLN A 35 9.02 13.00 -5.36
CA GLN A 35 8.92 12.92 -6.82
C GLN A 35 7.77 13.78 -7.36
N LEU A 36 6.61 13.76 -6.68
CA LEU A 36 5.48 14.62 -7.04
C LEU A 36 5.82 16.11 -6.88
N GLU A 37 6.57 16.48 -5.83
CA GLU A 37 7.00 17.87 -5.62
C GLU A 37 7.95 18.35 -6.71
N LYS A 38 8.92 17.51 -7.11
CA LYS A 38 9.81 17.80 -8.25
C LYS A 38 9.01 18.01 -9.53
N HIS A 39 8.05 17.13 -9.79
CA HIS A 39 7.20 17.24 -10.98
C HIS A 39 6.34 18.51 -10.93
N ALA A 40 5.68 18.80 -9.80
CA ALA A 40 4.85 19.97 -9.63
C ALA A 40 5.64 21.27 -9.84
N ALA A 41 6.85 21.36 -9.27
CA ALA A 41 7.74 22.50 -9.48
C ALA A 41 8.12 22.69 -10.97
N SER A 42 8.42 21.60 -11.68
CA SER A 42 8.75 21.67 -13.11
C SER A 42 7.56 22.02 -14.01
N ALA A 43 6.34 21.69 -13.59
CA ALA A 43 5.11 21.94 -14.33
C ALA A 43 4.43 23.28 -13.98
N GLY A 44 4.98 24.06 -13.04
CA GLY A 44 4.33 25.26 -12.51
C GLY A 44 3.02 24.97 -11.76
N ALA A 45 2.88 23.75 -11.23
CA ALA A 45 1.70 23.33 -10.48
C ALA A 45 1.79 23.74 -9.00
N GLY A 46 0.64 23.65 -8.30
CA GLY A 46 0.55 23.93 -6.87
C GLY A 46 1.28 22.93 -5.98
N GLN A 47 1.27 23.20 -4.67
CA GLN A 47 1.91 22.36 -3.66
C GLN A 47 1.32 20.93 -3.63
N VAL A 48 2.18 19.92 -3.42
CA VAL A 48 1.74 18.54 -3.15
C VAL A 48 1.11 18.49 -1.76
N THR A 49 -0.17 18.12 -1.73
CA THR A 49 -0.96 17.98 -0.49
C THR A 49 -1.23 16.51 -0.18
N GLU A 50 -1.77 16.22 1.00
CA GLU A 50 -2.25 14.88 1.34
C GLU A 50 -3.31 14.39 0.34
N ARG A 51 -4.17 15.30 -0.13
CA ARG A 51 -5.16 15.01 -1.18
C ARG A 51 -4.48 14.62 -2.49
N THR A 52 -3.38 15.29 -2.86
CA THR A 52 -2.59 14.94 -4.04
C THR A 52 -2.02 13.52 -3.92
N MET A 53 -1.48 13.17 -2.75
CA MET A 53 -0.95 11.83 -2.47
C MET A 53 -2.03 10.75 -2.57
N THR A 54 -3.17 10.95 -1.90
CA THR A 54 -4.31 10.03 -1.96
C THR A 54 -4.83 9.89 -3.40
N ALA A 55 -5.08 11.00 -4.09
CA ALA A 55 -5.61 10.97 -5.46
C ALA A 55 -4.70 10.19 -6.42
N PHE A 56 -3.39 10.45 -6.36
CA PHE A 56 -2.41 9.71 -7.17
C PHE A 56 -2.47 8.19 -6.90
N LYS A 57 -2.51 7.79 -5.63
CA LYS A 57 -2.55 6.37 -5.26
C LYS A 57 -3.87 5.71 -5.67
N GLN A 58 -4.99 6.42 -5.53
CA GLN A 58 -6.29 5.92 -5.96
C GLN A 58 -6.36 5.76 -7.48
N GLU A 59 -5.81 6.71 -8.23
CA GLU A 59 -5.74 6.63 -9.69
C GLU A 59 -4.92 5.41 -10.13
N VAL A 60 -3.70 5.27 -9.61
CA VAL A 60 -2.84 4.10 -9.90
C VAL A 60 -3.53 2.79 -9.53
N THR A 61 -4.15 2.72 -8.35
CA THR A 61 -4.87 1.53 -7.88
C THR A 61 -6.05 1.23 -8.78
N ASN A 62 -6.88 2.21 -9.13
CA ASN A 62 -8.05 2.03 -9.98
C ASN A 62 -7.69 1.46 -11.36
N TYR A 63 -6.59 1.93 -11.97
CA TYR A 63 -6.17 1.45 -13.29
C TYR A 63 -5.43 0.11 -13.26
N LEU A 64 -4.63 -0.16 -12.22
CA LEU A 64 -3.72 -1.32 -12.20
C LEU A 64 -4.20 -2.49 -11.35
N ALA A 65 -5.02 -2.25 -10.31
CA ALA A 65 -5.54 -3.29 -9.44
C ALA A 65 -6.32 -4.40 -10.18
N PRO A 66 -7.07 -4.16 -11.27
CA PRO A 66 -7.73 -5.22 -12.02
C PRO A 66 -6.78 -6.29 -12.59
N TYR A 67 -5.49 -5.96 -12.72
CA TYR A 67 -4.44 -6.86 -13.21
C TYR A 67 -3.58 -7.45 -12.09
N ALA A 68 -3.85 -7.08 -10.84
CA ALA A 68 -3.11 -7.52 -9.68
C ALA A 68 -3.90 -8.56 -8.86
N SER A 69 -3.19 -9.48 -8.25
CA SER A 69 -3.71 -10.42 -7.25
C SER A 69 -3.86 -9.78 -5.87
N ALA A 70 -3.04 -8.77 -5.56
CA ALA A 70 -3.11 -8.00 -4.34
C ALA A 70 -2.53 -6.59 -4.53
N VAL A 71 -2.86 -5.70 -3.60
CA VAL A 71 -2.27 -4.36 -3.49
C VAL A 71 -1.56 -4.25 -2.14
N LEU A 72 -0.31 -3.79 -2.18
CA LEU A 72 0.43 -3.31 -1.02
C LEU A 72 0.34 -1.79 -1.00
N THR A 73 -0.36 -1.23 -0.02
CA THR A 73 -0.56 0.21 0.08
C THR A 73 -0.48 0.68 1.53
N ASP A 74 -0.07 1.93 1.71
CA ASP A 74 0.10 2.49 3.04
C ASP A 74 -1.26 2.80 3.68
N PRO A 75 -1.34 2.70 5.02
CA PRO A 75 -2.59 2.92 5.72
C PRO A 75 -3.10 4.37 5.72
N ASP A 76 -2.23 5.37 5.50
CA ASP A 76 -2.58 6.79 5.67
C ASP A 76 -3.26 7.34 4.41
N TYR A 77 -2.77 6.99 3.22
CA TYR A 77 -3.23 7.55 1.95
C TYR A 77 -3.97 6.55 1.05
N GLY A 78 -3.65 5.26 1.16
CA GLY A 78 -4.11 4.25 0.22
C GLY A 78 -5.22 3.36 0.75
N PHE A 79 -5.00 2.78 1.94
CA PHE A 79 -5.85 1.74 2.52
C PHE A 79 -7.28 2.23 2.78
N GLY A 80 -7.43 3.32 3.55
CA GLY A 80 -8.73 3.85 3.93
C GLY A 80 -9.56 4.34 2.74
N PRO A 81 -9.04 5.29 1.93
CA PRO A 81 -9.74 5.79 0.76
C PRO A 81 -10.05 4.68 -0.25
N GLY A 82 -9.11 3.76 -0.49
CA GLY A 82 -9.32 2.70 -1.48
C GLY A 82 -10.41 1.70 -1.11
N ILE A 83 -10.57 1.41 0.19
CA ILE A 83 -11.71 0.61 0.66
C ILE A 83 -13.01 1.42 0.57
N ALA A 84 -13.00 2.68 1.01
CA ALA A 84 -14.21 3.52 1.04
C ALA A 84 -14.76 3.83 -0.37
N GLU A 85 -13.88 4.01 -1.34
CA GLU A 85 -14.20 4.29 -2.75
C GLU A 85 -14.38 3.02 -3.59
N GLY A 86 -14.05 1.85 -3.04
CA GLY A 86 -14.21 0.55 -3.68
C GLY A 86 -13.14 0.20 -4.72
N THR A 87 -12.06 0.99 -4.85
CA THR A 87 -10.90 0.67 -5.70
C THR A 87 -10.15 -0.56 -5.19
N ILE A 88 -10.20 -0.82 -3.87
CA ILE A 88 -9.75 -2.04 -3.22
C ILE A 88 -10.98 -2.91 -2.94
N GLY A 89 -11.38 -3.70 -3.93
CA GLY A 89 -12.52 -4.60 -3.83
C GLY A 89 -12.28 -5.80 -2.91
N GLY A 90 -13.33 -6.37 -2.33
CA GLY A 90 -13.21 -7.43 -1.31
C GLY A 90 -12.57 -8.76 -1.75
N LYS A 91 -12.37 -8.97 -3.07
CA LYS A 91 -11.64 -10.13 -3.61
C LYS A 91 -10.14 -9.88 -3.78
N LEU A 92 -9.71 -8.62 -3.85
CA LEU A 92 -8.32 -8.23 -4.02
C LEU A 92 -7.59 -8.43 -2.70
N GLY A 93 -6.42 -9.09 -2.72
CA GLY A 93 -5.58 -9.18 -1.53
C GLY A 93 -5.13 -7.79 -1.07
N LEU A 94 -5.11 -7.56 0.24
CA LEU A 94 -4.71 -6.27 0.81
C LEU A 94 -3.53 -6.45 1.76
N LEU A 95 -2.41 -5.86 1.42
CA LEU A 95 -1.19 -5.85 2.22
C LEU A 95 -0.92 -4.41 2.69
N ALA A 96 -0.38 -4.27 3.89
CA ALA A 96 -0.03 -2.96 4.44
C ALA A 96 1.29 -3.04 5.20
N PRO A 97 2.21 -2.09 5.01
CA PRO A 97 3.43 -2.02 5.80
C PRO A 97 3.11 -1.69 7.26
N LEU A 98 3.98 -2.11 8.18
CA LEU A 98 3.91 -1.74 9.59
C LEU A 98 4.83 -0.57 9.94
N GLU A 99 5.83 -0.34 9.10
CA GLU A 99 6.94 0.58 9.33
C GLU A 99 6.97 1.74 8.34
N ILE A 100 7.71 2.77 8.72
CA ILE A 100 8.05 3.92 7.90
C ILE A 100 9.41 3.69 7.28
N THR A 101 9.43 3.56 5.96
CA THR A 101 10.67 3.50 5.21
C THR A 101 11.27 4.90 5.07
N ASP A 102 12.45 5.09 5.68
CA ASP A 102 13.26 6.28 5.48
C ASP A 102 14.14 6.12 4.23
N TYR A 103 13.73 6.79 3.15
CA TYR A 103 14.46 6.81 1.88
C TYR A 103 15.63 7.80 1.85
N GLY A 104 15.82 8.61 2.89
CA GLY A 104 16.89 9.60 2.99
C GLY A 104 18.23 9.04 3.49
N VAL A 105 18.24 7.84 4.07
CA VAL A 105 19.45 7.20 4.61
C VAL A 105 19.73 5.85 3.94
N HIS A 106 21.01 5.45 3.97
CA HIS A 106 21.43 4.14 3.48
C HIS A 106 20.66 3.02 4.21
N PRO A 107 20.22 1.94 3.54
CA PRO A 107 19.40 0.89 4.16
C PRO A 107 19.96 0.30 5.45
N SER A 108 21.29 0.20 5.58
CA SER A 108 21.96 -0.32 6.79
C SER A 108 21.88 0.62 8.01
N LEU A 109 21.44 1.87 7.82
CA LEU A 109 21.35 2.91 8.85
C LEU A 109 19.91 3.25 9.23
N ARG A 110 18.92 2.59 8.61
CA ARG A 110 17.50 2.87 8.87
C ARG A 110 17.12 2.41 10.27
N ALA A 111 16.55 3.33 11.05
CA ALA A 111 15.85 2.97 12.26
C ALA A 111 14.49 2.35 11.93
N LEU A 112 14.08 1.34 12.69
CA LEU A 112 12.74 0.78 12.61
C LEU A 112 11.76 1.75 13.28
N ASN A 113 10.96 2.46 12.47
CA ASN A 113 9.91 3.36 12.95
C ASN A 113 8.56 2.80 12.55
N MET A 114 7.67 2.57 13.52
CA MET A 114 6.32 2.06 13.25
C MET A 114 5.40 3.17 12.75
N ILE A 115 4.43 2.83 11.91
CA ILE A 115 3.39 3.77 11.51
C ILE A 115 2.49 4.07 12.73
N PRO A 116 2.37 5.34 13.17
CA PRO A 116 1.61 5.68 14.36
C PRO A 116 0.16 5.19 14.30
N GLY A 117 -0.29 4.54 15.37
CA GLY A 117 -1.69 4.09 15.50
C GLY A 117 -2.06 2.89 14.63
N TRP A 118 -1.11 2.26 13.94
CA TRP A 118 -1.32 1.02 13.18
C TRP A 118 -0.62 -0.18 13.83
N THR A 119 -1.38 -1.27 13.94
CA THR A 119 -0.94 -2.54 14.52
C THR A 119 -1.40 -3.67 13.62
N VAL A 120 -0.76 -4.84 13.73
CA VAL A 120 -1.19 -6.06 13.02
C VAL A 120 -2.68 -6.32 13.21
N GLY A 121 -3.17 -6.22 14.45
CA GLY A 121 -4.58 -6.42 14.76
C GLY A 121 -5.50 -5.37 14.11
N LYS A 122 -5.07 -4.11 14.01
CA LYS A 122 -5.84 -3.07 13.34
C LYS A 122 -5.89 -3.28 11.83
N ILE A 123 -4.75 -3.58 11.19
CA ILE A 123 -4.68 -3.94 9.76
C ILE A 123 -5.59 -5.12 9.48
N LYS A 124 -5.54 -6.13 10.36
CA LYS A 124 -6.36 -7.33 10.19
C LYS A 124 -7.86 -7.06 10.26
N ARG A 125 -8.31 -6.28 11.25
CA ARG A 125 -9.72 -5.87 11.40
C ARG A 125 -10.21 -5.00 10.24
N ALA A 126 -9.31 -4.27 9.60
CA ALA A 126 -9.62 -3.45 8.44
C ALA A 126 -9.66 -4.27 7.12
N GLY A 127 -9.45 -5.59 7.18
CA GLY A 127 -9.56 -6.49 6.02
C GLY A 127 -8.22 -6.96 5.46
N GLY A 128 -7.10 -6.58 6.06
CA GLY A 128 -5.77 -6.97 5.59
C GLY A 128 -5.57 -8.48 5.50
N SER A 129 -4.99 -8.89 4.38
CA SER A 129 -4.53 -10.25 4.09
C SER A 129 -3.13 -10.48 4.64
N GLY A 130 -2.29 -9.44 4.74
CA GLY A 130 -0.94 -9.52 5.26
C GLY A 130 -0.42 -8.18 5.79
N VAL A 131 0.68 -8.28 6.52
CA VAL A 131 1.46 -7.19 7.11
C VAL A 131 2.92 -7.33 6.72
#